data_AF-A0A0Q6M6K4-F1
#
_entry.id   AF-A0A0Q6M6K4-F1
#
_cell.length_a   1.000
_cell.length_b   1.000
_cell.length_c   1.000
_cell.angle_alpha   90.00
_cell.angle_beta   90.00
_cell.angle_gamma   90.00
#
_symmetry.space_group_name_H-M   'P 1'
#
loop_
_entity.id
_entity.type
_entity.pdbx_description
1 polymer ?
#
loop_
_entity_poly.entity_id
_entity_poly.type
_entity_poly.pdbx_seq_one_letter_code
_entity_poly.pdbx_strand_id
1 'polypeptide(L)'
;MAAFAALACFAAPAGAADFTQGMTSSGSTATIWFKSSVATTWVDIHYQVNGGPQQNLRMGYNSGAARYEQVVTGVANGNTLGYFFTYNNGAPAYDSARFTATVGGGTTTPPPAASGTICFYEHADYQGASFCGDADNSWVGATWNDRVSSVKVKSGYQVDLFDDINFGGRTLTLGADTPNLVNVNFNDIVSSFRVRQGNGSVDLPVGSGVMTIKLVNNTGGAFADNQVYWSIIGYDPSSKVLSHVDASGRLVPSALADNTAGNRLAKNGTTYSNYFNKLSDAGWVSIPKIDSGRMFISLGSPMFIKINTAGDGRLGFAGPDLNNPTDPNQDVNFEWIEFTVDNSGYHGNTTRVDQFGFPLKTRLLGKDGYDRTLGENASRAQIFADFEALPQGEFRALVQRPYRIVAPAKGQFGTGRAQGNYFASYVDQVWSRYAGTDLVFSAEAGTFRGRVIGNDFVFSKDGGPQNLYIRGKPTTQGILEASGNLASGNSQELVVQAQIAAAFNRHLLISVDPSQWSNSAAYYPAGPANYYAKFWHDHSIDGLAYGFAYDDVRSKSTLLEHPTPRGMIVTIGW
;
A
#
# COMPACT_ATOMS: atom_id res chain seq x y z
N MET A 1 35.90 -47.08 39.85
CA MET A 1 36.25 -45.78 39.24
C MET A 1 35.24 -45.51 38.14
N ALA A 2 34.28 -44.61 38.35
CA ALA A 2 33.36 -44.17 37.31
C ALA A 2 33.58 -42.67 37.12
N ALA A 3 33.95 -42.30 35.89
CA ALA A 3 34.40 -40.97 35.51
C ALA A 3 33.26 -39.96 35.55
N PHE A 4 33.49 -38.82 36.21
CA PHE A 4 32.68 -37.62 36.06
C PHE A 4 32.91 -37.04 34.66
N ALA A 5 31.91 -37.14 33.79
CA ALA A 5 31.87 -36.37 32.55
C ALA A 5 31.43 -34.94 32.90
N ALA A 6 32.35 -33.97 32.76
CA ALA A 6 32.03 -32.56 32.82
C ALA A 6 31.22 -32.19 31.56
N LEU A 7 29.92 -31.96 31.74
CA LEU A 7 29.05 -31.43 30.70
C LEU A 7 29.37 -29.92 30.57
N ALA A 8 30.08 -29.53 29.52
CA ALA A 8 30.22 -28.11 29.18
C ALA A 8 28.88 -27.62 28.61
N CYS A 9 28.12 -26.86 29.41
CA CYS A 9 26.99 -26.09 28.91
C CYS A 9 27.53 -24.98 28.01
N PHE A 10 27.35 -25.11 26.70
CA PHE A 10 27.54 -24.00 25.77
C PHE A 10 26.33 -23.07 25.86
N ALA A 11 26.55 -21.81 26.23
CA ALA A 11 25.53 -20.77 26.14
C ALA A 11 25.17 -20.52 24.66
N ALA A 12 23.88 -20.35 24.38
CA ALA A 12 23.42 -20.01 23.03
C ALA A 12 23.66 -18.51 22.73
N PRO A 13 23.81 -18.10 21.45
CA PRO A 13 23.99 -16.70 21.13
C PRO A 13 22.73 -15.87 21.48
N ALA A 14 22.94 -14.74 22.14
CA ALA A 14 21.87 -13.81 22.51
C ALA A 14 21.23 -13.09 21.30
N GLY A 15 19.93 -12.85 21.35
CA GLY A 15 19.23 -11.98 20.39
C GLY A 15 19.44 -10.50 20.72
N ALA A 16 19.70 -9.65 19.73
CA ALA A 16 19.87 -8.20 19.93
C ALA A 16 18.61 -7.49 20.51
N ALA A 17 17.44 -8.13 20.44
CA ALA A 17 16.19 -7.64 21.01
C ALA A 17 15.98 -7.99 22.49
N ASP A 18 16.80 -8.89 23.05
CA ASP A 18 16.61 -9.46 24.40
C ASP A 18 16.98 -8.49 25.53
N PHE A 19 17.82 -7.49 25.25
CA PHE A 19 18.29 -6.56 26.26
C PHE A 19 18.81 -5.24 25.67
N THR A 20 18.88 -4.22 26.53
CA THR A 20 19.70 -3.02 26.31
C THR A 20 20.82 -2.97 27.35
N GLN A 21 21.95 -2.34 27.03
CA GLN A 21 23.11 -2.29 27.93
C GLN A 21 23.84 -0.95 27.81
N GLY A 22 24.66 -0.63 28.80
CA GLY A 22 25.59 0.49 28.71
C GLY A 22 26.50 0.64 29.93
N MET A 23 27.22 1.76 29.97
CA MET A 23 28.05 2.15 31.11
C MET A 23 27.84 3.62 31.45
N THR A 24 27.68 3.92 32.74
CA THR A 24 27.63 5.29 33.28
C THR A 24 28.81 5.50 34.22
N SER A 25 29.50 6.64 34.16
CA SER A 25 30.61 6.94 35.08
C SER A 25 30.33 8.16 35.95
N SER A 26 30.84 8.14 37.17
CA SER A 26 30.79 9.25 38.13
C SER A 26 32.03 9.20 39.01
N GLY A 27 32.89 10.23 38.93
CA GLY A 27 34.16 10.27 39.64
C GLY A 27 35.06 9.08 39.29
N SER A 28 35.57 8.37 40.30
CA SER A 28 36.46 7.21 40.15
C SER A 28 35.74 5.87 39.94
N THR A 29 34.49 5.93 39.49
CA THR A 29 33.59 4.77 39.45
C THR A 29 32.86 4.70 38.11
N ALA A 30 32.75 3.50 37.55
CA ALA A 30 31.94 3.18 36.38
C ALA A 30 30.92 2.10 36.70
N THR A 31 29.66 2.30 36.34
CA THR A 31 28.57 1.32 36.50
C THR A 31 28.20 0.78 35.14
N ILE A 32 28.52 -0.49 34.89
CA ILE A 32 28.05 -1.25 33.73
C ILE A 32 26.66 -1.78 34.04
N TRP A 33 25.71 -1.66 33.11
CA TRP A 33 24.32 -2.06 33.33
C TRP A 33 23.75 -2.88 32.17
N PHE A 34 22.81 -3.77 32.50
CA PHE A 34 22.10 -4.66 31.59
C PHE A 34 20.61 -4.65 31.91
N LYS A 35 19.77 -4.29 30.94
CA LYS A 35 18.31 -4.21 31.10
C LYS A 35 17.63 -5.19 30.14
N SER A 36 17.12 -6.28 30.69
CA SER A 36 16.43 -7.33 29.94
C SER A 36 15.04 -6.87 29.47
N SER A 37 14.62 -7.37 28.31
CA SER A 37 13.25 -7.34 27.79
C SER A 37 12.60 -8.73 27.81
N VAL A 38 13.33 -9.76 28.28
CA VAL A 38 12.92 -11.16 28.35
C VAL A 38 12.87 -11.67 29.79
N ALA A 39 12.54 -12.96 29.98
CA ALA A 39 12.39 -13.58 31.29
C ALA A 39 13.76 -13.87 31.96
N THR A 40 14.49 -12.80 32.30
CA THR A 40 15.80 -12.87 32.95
C THR A 40 15.65 -12.74 34.46
N THR A 41 16.19 -13.72 35.17
CA THR A 41 16.26 -13.73 36.63
C THR A 41 17.68 -13.54 37.15
N TRP A 42 18.70 -13.70 36.29
CA TRP A 42 20.08 -13.38 36.62
C TRP A 42 20.94 -12.99 35.41
N VAL A 43 22.02 -12.24 35.69
CA VAL A 43 23.03 -11.81 34.73
C VAL A 43 24.42 -11.88 35.38
N ASP A 44 25.37 -12.52 34.70
CA ASP A 44 26.80 -12.44 34.97
C ASP A 44 27.46 -11.46 33.98
N ILE A 45 28.42 -10.67 34.46
CA ILE A 45 29.23 -9.77 33.66
C ILE A 45 30.68 -10.25 33.64
N HIS A 46 31.27 -10.23 32.46
CA HIS A 46 32.66 -10.59 32.20
C HIS A 46 33.35 -9.34 31.69
N TYR A 47 34.30 -8.76 32.43
CA TYR A 47 34.92 -7.50 32.02
C TYR A 47 36.42 -7.40 32.31
N GLN A 48 37.11 -6.54 31.57
CA GLN A 48 38.53 -6.22 31.70
C GLN A 48 38.71 -4.70 31.72
N VAL A 49 39.54 -4.19 32.62
CA VAL A 49 39.97 -2.77 32.62
C VAL A 49 41.30 -2.67 31.87
N ASN A 50 41.36 -1.85 30.82
CA ASN A 50 42.53 -1.64 29.96
C ASN A 50 43.16 -2.94 29.43
N GLY A 51 42.33 -3.94 29.09
CA GLY A 51 42.81 -5.25 28.66
C GLY A 51 43.51 -6.08 29.74
N GLY A 52 43.39 -5.69 31.01
CA GLY A 52 43.91 -6.42 32.15
C GLY A 52 43.17 -7.73 32.45
N PRO A 53 43.38 -8.33 33.64
CA PRO A 53 42.76 -9.61 34.00
C PRO A 53 41.23 -9.57 33.96
N GLN A 54 40.60 -10.58 33.34
CA GLN A 54 39.14 -10.68 33.25
C GLN A 54 38.52 -10.95 34.63
N GLN A 55 37.53 -10.14 34.97
CA GLN A 55 36.66 -10.29 36.13
C GLN A 55 35.35 -10.94 35.67
N ASN A 56 34.83 -11.89 36.43
CA ASN A 56 33.55 -12.56 36.15
C ASN A 56 32.68 -12.45 37.41
N LEU A 57 31.61 -11.67 37.37
CA LEU A 57 30.82 -11.32 38.56
C LEU A 57 29.32 -11.45 38.28
N ARG A 58 28.57 -11.91 39.29
CA ARG A 58 27.10 -11.85 39.29
C ARG A 58 26.64 -10.41 39.53
N MET A 59 25.87 -9.87 38.60
CA MET A 59 25.36 -8.50 38.69
C MET A 59 24.23 -8.38 39.72
N GLY A 60 24.17 -7.25 40.43
CA GLY A 60 23.07 -6.93 41.35
C GLY A 60 21.88 -6.32 40.61
N TYR A 61 20.64 -6.66 40.98
CA TYR A 61 19.45 -6.06 40.37
C TYR A 61 19.05 -4.76 41.08
N ASN A 62 19.01 -3.66 40.33
CA ASN A 62 18.51 -2.37 40.79
C ASN A 62 17.03 -2.22 40.40
N SER A 63 16.14 -2.39 41.37
CA SER A 63 14.69 -2.32 41.16
C SER A 63 14.21 -0.92 40.76
N GLY A 64 14.90 0.14 41.18
CA GLY A 64 14.54 1.52 40.83
C GLY A 64 14.79 1.88 39.36
N ALA A 65 15.81 1.28 38.74
CA ALA A 65 16.11 1.45 37.31
C ALA A 65 15.64 0.28 36.43
N ALA A 66 15.05 -0.75 37.06
CA ALA A 66 14.62 -2.01 36.45
C ALA A 66 15.73 -2.67 35.59
N ARG A 67 16.95 -2.74 36.10
CA ARG A 67 18.13 -3.28 35.38
C ARG A 67 19.16 -3.89 36.33
N TYR A 68 19.99 -4.79 35.81
CA TYR A 68 21.16 -5.33 36.49
C TYR A 68 22.33 -4.36 36.39
N GLU A 69 23.10 -4.18 37.46
CA GLU A 69 24.21 -3.24 37.54
C GLU A 69 25.45 -3.89 38.18
N GLN A 70 26.62 -3.53 37.65
CA GLN A 70 27.93 -3.83 38.23
C GLN A 70 28.75 -2.56 38.33
N VAL A 71 29.16 -2.23 39.55
CA VAL A 71 30.02 -1.09 39.85
C VAL A 71 31.49 -1.52 39.75
N VAL A 72 32.28 -0.77 39.00
CA VAL A 72 33.72 -0.89 38.83
C VAL A 72 34.37 0.33 39.48
N THR A 73 35.12 0.11 40.55
CA THR A 73 35.78 1.18 41.33
C THR A 73 37.25 1.33 40.95
N GLY A 74 37.83 2.49 41.25
CA GLY A 74 39.25 2.75 41.02
C GLY A 74 39.59 3.01 39.54
N VAL A 75 38.61 3.38 38.73
CA VAL A 75 38.79 3.72 37.32
C VAL A 75 38.98 5.23 37.15
N ALA A 76 39.86 5.61 36.24
CA ALA A 76 40.13 7.00 35.86
C ALA A 76 39.58 7.31 34.46
N ASN A 77 39.35 8.58 34.17
CA ASN A 77 38.99 9.04 32.83
C ASN A 77 40.03 8.54 31.81
N GLY A 78 39.55 7.97 30.70
CA GLY A 78 40.37 7.35 29.66
C GLY A 78 40.62 5.84 29.85
N ASN A 79 40.25 5.24 31.00
CA ASN A 79 40.31 3.78 31.12
C ASN A 79 39.26 3.10 30.22
N THR A 80 39.66 2.04 29.51
CA THR A 80 38.77 1.23 28.68
C THR A 80 38.26 0.03 29.46
N LEU A 81 36.98 -0.28 29.29
CA LEU A 81 36.28 -1.42 29.87
C LEU A 81 35.81 -2.30 28.72
N GLY A 82 36.46 -3.44 28.47
CA GLY A 82 35.96 -4.46 27.55
C GLY A 82 35.07 -5.43 28.30
N TYR A 83 33.85 -5.73 27.83
CA TYR A 83 32.90 -6.56 28.59
C TYR A 83 31.88 -7.34 27.74
N PHE A 84 31.34 -8.43 28.28
CA PHE A 84 30.15 -9.14 27.74
C PHE A 84 29.34 -9.75 28.89
N PHE A 85 28.11 -10.18 28.62
CA PHE A 85 27.19 -10.71 29.61
C PHE A 85 26.86 -12.17 29.33
N THR A 86 26.64 -12.94 30.40
CA THR A 86 25.91 -14.21 30.35
C THR A 86 24.61 -14.04 31.14
N TYR A 87 23.46 -14.33 30.56
CA TYR A 87 22.16 -14.14 31.21
C TYR A 87 21.21 -15.29 30.89
N ASN A 88 20.16 -15.47 31.69
CA ASN A 88 19.11 -16.42 31.36
C ASN A 88 17.91 -15.79 30.66
N ASN A 89 17.25 -16.60 29.82
CA ASN A 89 15.89 -16.35 29.36
C ASN A 89 15.05 -17.60 29.65
N GLY A 90 14.33 -17.59 30.76
CA GLY A 90 13.79 -18.83 31.33
C GLY A 90 14.90 -19.72 31.90
N ALA A 91 14.94 -21.00 31.51
CA ALA A 91 15.94 -21.94 32.01
C ALA A 91 17.32 -21.87 31.31
N PRO A 92 17.43 -21.65 29.97
CA PRO A 92 18.72 -21.59 29.29
C PRO A 92 19.50 -20.29 29.56
N ALA A 93 20.83 -20.39 29.42
CA ALA A 93 21.76 -19.25 29.49
C ALA A 93 22.27 -18.86 28.09
N TYR A 94 22.53 -17.57 27.90
CA TYR A 94 22.93 -16.95 26.65
C TYR A 94 24.09 -15.99 26.87
N ASP A 95 25.05 -15.99 25.94
CA ASP A 95 26.15 -15.03 25.93
C ASP A 95 25.84 -13.88 24.96
N SER A 96 26.11 -12.66 25.40
CA SER A 96 26.06 -11.48 24.53
C SER A 96 27.29 -11.38 23.64
N ALA A 97 27.21 -10.50 22.63
CA ALA A 97 28.41 -9.97 21.99
C ALA A 97 29.34 -9.27 22.99
N ARG A 98 30.61 -9.08 22.60
CA ARG A 98 31.59 -8.29 23.37
C ARG A 98 31.44 -6.80 23.06
N PHE A 99 31.56 -5.99 24.09
CA PHE A 99 31.41 -4.53 24.09
C PHE A 99 32.67 -3.87 24.64
N THR A 100 32.84 -2.57 24.39
CA THR A 100 33.91 -1.77 25.00
C THR A 100 33.40 -0.36 25.32
N ALA A 101 33.76 0.19 26.48
CA ALA A 101 33.41 1.54 26.89
C ALA A 101 34.60 2.28 27.52
N THR A 102 34.69 3.60 27.38
CA THR A 102 35.76 4.40 28.00
C THR A 102 35.22 5.25 29.16
N VAL A 103 35.82 5.13 30.34
CA VAL A 103 35.46 5.88 31.55
C VAL A 103 35.74 7.37 31.31
N GLY A 104 34.81 8.27 31.66
CA GLY A 104 34.97 9.71 31.47
C GLY A 104 34.83 10.23 30.04
N GLY A 105 34.77 9.35 29.04
CA GLY A 105 34.27 9.70 27.72
C GLY A 105 32.75 9.75 27.77
N GLY A 106 32.14 10.88 27.36
CA GLY A 106 30.70 10.92 27.12
C GLY A 106 30.31 9.71 26.26
N THR A 107 29.42 8.88 26.81
CA THR A 107 28.82 7.68 26.21
C THR A 107 29.42 7.26 24.87
N THR A 108 30.45 6.40 24.89
CA THR A 108 30.79 5.61 23.70
C THR A 108 29.76 4.49 23.57
N THR A 109 28.57 4.89 23.12
CA THR A 109 27.77 4.10 22.19
C THR A 109 28.73 3.62 21.07
N PRO A 110 28.52 2.44 20.43
CA PRO A 110 29.17 2.13 19.14
C PRO A 110 29.20 3.38 18.25
N PRO A 111 30.23 3.57 17.39
CA PRO A 111 30.39 4.78 16.58
C PRO A 111 29.00 5.22 16.13
N PRO A 112 28.57 6.48 16.40
CA PRO A 112 27.22 6.91 16.09
C PRO A 112 26.93 6.38 14.70
N ALA A 113 25.87 5.58 14.57
CA ALA A 113 25.50 5.00 13.30
C ALA A 113 25.64 6.11 12.29
N ALA A 114 26.59 5.97 11.36
CA ALA A 114 26.80 7.00 10.36
C ALA A 114 25.39 7.29 9.80
N SER A 115 24.96 8.55 9.85
CA SER A 115 23.55 8.84 9.67
C SER A 115 23.23 8.65 8.20
N GLY A 116 22.53 7.57 7.91
CA GLY A 116 22.03 7.23 6.60
C GLY A 116 21.22 5.94 6.66
N THR A 117 20.45 5.71 5.61
CA THR A 117 19.48 4.62 5.53
C THR A 117 20.18 3.27 5.38
N ILE A 118 21.25 3.23 4.60
CA ILE A 118 22.13 2.08 4.43
C ILE A 118 23.57 2.53 4.67
N CYS A 119 24.32 1.80 5.47
CA CYS A 119 25.71 2.12 5.76
C CYS A 119 26.63 0.97 5.37
N PHE A 120 27.71 1.29 4.68
CA PHE A 120 28.67 0.36 4.11
C PHE A 120 30.01 0.51 4.82
N TYR A 121 30.71 -0.61 5.03
CA TYR A 121 31.95 -0.66 5.78
C TYR A 121 33.00 -1.44 5.00
N GLU A 122 34.24 -0.96 5.08
CA GLU A 122 35.40 -1.52 4.39
C GLU A 122 35.79 -2.91 4.92
N HIS A 123 35.50 -3.20 6.18
CA HIS A 123 35.83 -4.49 6.79
C HIS A 123 34.58 -5.19 7.32
N ALA A 124 34.72 -6.48 7.59
CA ALA A 124 33.71 -7.25 8.31
C ALA A 124 33.43 -6.65 9.70
N ASP A 125 32.30 -7.02 10.28
CA ASP A 125 31.84 -6.63 11.61
C ASP A 125 31.75 -5.10 11.79
N TYR A 126 31.42 -4.39 10.70
CA TYR A 126 31.20 -2.94 10.63
C TYR A 126 32.43 -2.12 11.04
N GLN A 127 33.63 -2.60 10.69
CA GLN A 127 34.90 -1.95 10.98
C GLN A 127 35.49 -1.26 9.73
N GLY A 128 36.57 -0.49 9.94
CA GLY A 128 37.27 0.21 8.86
C GLY A 128 36.61 1.53 8.46
N ALA A 129 36.97 2.04 7.28
CA ALA A 129 36.29 3.20 6.71
C ALA A 129 34.79 2.89 6.49
N SER A 130 33.94 3.90 6.51
CA SER A 130 32.50 3.75 6.26
C SER A 130 31.91 4.93 5.49
N PHE A 131 30.79 4.67 4.80
CA PHE A 131 29.92 5.70 4.23
C PHE A 131 28.47 5.23 4.31
N CYS A 132 27.51 6.16 4.19
CA CYS A 132 26.09 5.80 4.13
C CYS A 132 25.39 6.48 2.95
N GLY A 133 24.29 5.86 2.52
CA GLY A 133 23.40 6.38 1.50
C GLY A 133 21.94 6.36 1.95
N ASP A 134 21.20 7.39 1.56
CA ASP A 134 19.75 7.56 1.81
C ASP A 134 18.90 7.38 0.56
N ALA A 135 19.52 7.23 -0.61
CA ALA A 135 18.86 7.09 -1.90
C ALA A 135 19.70 6.19 -2.81
N ASP A 136 19.11 5.80 -3.95
CA ASP A 136 19.79 5.05 -5.00
C ASP A 136 21.10 5.76 -5.41
N ASN A 137 22.17 4.98 -5.53
CA ASN A 137 23.45 5.46 -6.01
C ASN A 137 23.95 4.56 -7.14
N SER A 138 23.90 5.11 -8.35
CA SER A 138 24.37 4.44 -9.58
C SER A 138 25.89 4.24 -9.63
N TRP A 139 26.67 4.87 -8.74
CA TRP A 139 28.11 4.71 -8.67
C TRP A 139 28.67 5.10 -7.29
N VAL A 140 29.24 4.13 -6.56
CA VAL A 140 29.79 4.38 -5.20
C VAL A 140 31.07 5.22 -5.18
N GLY A 141 31.68 5.47 -6.34
CA GLY A 141 32.90 6.25 -6.48
C GLY A 141 34.16 5.40 -6.44
N ALA A 142 35.24 5.89 -7.06
CA ALA A 142 36.50 5.16 -7.21
C ALA A 142 37.14 4.72 -5.89
N THR A 143 36.89 5.44 -4.78
CA THR A 143 37.42 5.11 -3.44
C THR A 143 36.74 3.90 -2.80
N TRP A 144 35.50 3.60 -3.21
CA TRP A 144 34.61 2.62 -2.56
C TRP A 144 34.22 1.45 -3.44
N ASN A 145 34.47 1.54 -4.75
CA ASN A 145 34.28 0.44 -5.67
C ASN A 145 35.03 -0.80 -5.17
N ASP A 146 34.37 -1.95 -5.16
CA ASP A 146 34.98 -3.24 -4.82
C ASP A 146 35.61 -3.28 -3.41
N ARG A 147 35.05 -2.53 -2.45
CA ARG A 147 35.64 -2.38 -1.11
C ARG A 147 34.68 -2.66 0.05
N VAL A 148 33.41 -2.94 -0.24
CA VAL A 148 32.40 -3.17 0.81
C VAL A 148 32.48 -4.61 1.31
N SER A 149 32.69 -4.76 2.62
CA SER A 149 32.79 -6.07 3.29
C SER A 149 31.68 -6.30 4.34
N SER A 150 31.01 -5.25 4.82
CA SER A 150 29.80 -5.39 5.66
C SER A 150 28.83 -4.21 5.50
N VAL A 151 27.55 -4.44 5.80
CA VAL A 151 26.47 -3.47 5.54
C VAL A 151 25.52 -3.42 6.73
N LYS A 152 25.24 -2.22 7.24
CA LYS A 152 24.11 -1.97 8.13
C LYS A 152 22.93 -1.45 7.35
N VAL A 153 21.76 -2.00 7.66
CA VAL A 153 20.50 -1.64 7.00
C VAL A 153 19.59 -1.07 8.09
N LYS A 154 19.22 0.20 7.96
CA LYS A 154 18.26 0.82 8.89
C LYS A 154 16.98 -0.01 8.90
N SER A 155 16.47 -0.32 10.09
CA SER A 155 15.17 -0.97 10.23
C SER A 155 14.10 -0.21 9.42
N GLY A 156 13.34 -0.93 8.60
CA GLY A 156 12.39 -0.31 7.66
C GLY A 156 12.96 -0.10 6.25
N TYR A 157 14.19 -0.57 6.00
CA TYR A 157 14.86 -0.47 4.72
C TYR A 157 15.43 -1.81 4.27
N GLN A 158 15.70 -1.90 2.99
CA GLN A 158 16.35 -2.96 2.25
C GLN A 158 17.33 -2.28 1.30
N VAL A 159 18.35 -3.00 0.86
CA VAL A 159 19.24 -2.50 -0.18
C VAL A 159 19.48 -3.59 -1.21
N ASP A 160 19.36 -3.22 -2.48
CA ASP A 160 19.85 -4.03 -3.58
C ASP A 160 21.28 -3.59 -3.89
N LEU A 161 22.25 -4.50 -3.77
CA LEU A 161 23.66 -4.28 -4.11
C LEU A 161 23.93 -4.83 -5.51
N PHE A 162 24.75 -4.12 -6.28
CA PHE A 162 25.11 -4.46 -7.66
C PHE A 162 26.62 -4.46 -7.81
N ASP A 163 27.16 -5.45 -8.52
CA ASP A 163 28.59 -5.55 -8.78
C ASP A 163 29.09 -4.74 -9.99
N ASP A 164 28.17 -4.18 -10.79
CA ASP A 164 28.47 -3.15 -11.79
C ASP A 164 27.85 -1.79 -11.45
N ILE A 165 28.33 -0.76 -12.14
CA ILE A 165 27.76 0.60 -12.11
C ILE A 165 26.36 0.62 -12.74
N ASN A 166 25.59 1.69 -12.52
CA ASN A 166 24.26 1.89 -13.09
C ASN A 166 23.27 0.74 -12.80
N PHE A 167 23.43 0.08 -11.65
CA PHE A 167 22.59 -1.04 -11.22
C PHE A 167 22.66 -2.27 -12.15
N GLY A 168 23.80 -2.46 -12.80
CA GLY A 168 24.08 -3.61 -13.67
C GLY A 168 24.62 -4.82 -12.91
N GLY A 169 24.89 -5.89 -13.66
CA GLY A 169 25.58 -7.06 -13.11
C GLY A 169 24.71 -7.93 -12.19
N ARG A 170 25.37 -8.61 -11.26
CA ARG A 170 24.80 -9.53 -10.29
C ARG A 170 24.23 -8.74 -9.11
N THR A 171 23.11 -9.21 -8.56
CA THR A 171 22.37 -8.49 -7.51
C THR A 171 22.29 -9.29 -6.22
N LEU A 172 22.48 -8.61 -5.08
CA LEU A 172 22.20 -9.12 -3.74
C LEU A 172 21.30 -8.17 -2.97
N THR A 173 20.13 -8.65 -2.53
CA THR A 173 19.21 -7.88 -1.68
C THR A 173 19.46 -8.18 -0.20
N LEU A 174 19.70 -7.14 0.60
CA LEU A 174 19.87 -7.23 2.05
C LEU A 174 18.72 -6.51 2.76
N GLY A 175 18.01 -7.22 3.65
CA GLY A 175 16.93 -6.65 4.47
C GLY A 175 17.27 -6.41 5.93
N ALA A 176 18.51 -6.68 6.32
CA ALA A 176 19.00 -6.50 7.68
C ALA A 176 20.51 -6.29 7.68
N ASP A 177 21.02 -5.89 8.84
CA ASP A 177 22.43 -5.84 9.17
C ASP A 177 23.15 -7.14 8.77
N THR A 178 24.15 -7.01 7.90
CA THR A 178 24.94 -8.11 7.36
C THR A 178 26.40 -7.88 7.76
N PRO A 179 26.90 -8.59 8.79
CA PRO A 179 28.21 -8.32 9.37
C PRO A 179 29.37 -8.79 8.48
N ASN A 180 29.13 -9.66 7.49
CA ASN A 180 30.20 -10.16 6.64
C ASN A 180 29.65 -10.62 5.28
N LEU A 181 30.03 -9.93 4.20
CA LEU A 181 29.60 -10.24 2.84
C LEU A 181 30.30 -11.45 2.22
N VAL A 182 31.40 -11.93 2.80
CA VAL A 182 32.05 -13.19 2.39
C VAL A 182 31.06 -14.35 2.51
N ASN A 183 30.24 -14.34 3.56
CA ASN A 183 29.26 -15.40 3.83
C ASN A 183 28.13 -15.49 2.78
N VAL A 184 27.96 -14.44 1.98
CA VAL A 184 26.94 -14.35 0.93
C VAL A 184 27.55 -14.16 -0.46
N ASN A 185 28.85 -14.45 -0.62
CA ASN A 185 29.59 -14.36 -1.88
C ASN A 185 29.42 -13.01 -2.59
N PHE A 186 29.46 -11.90 -1.85
CA PHE A 186 29.32 -10.53 -2.38
C PHE A 186 30.31 -9.55 -1.74
N ASN A 187 31.44 -10.07 -1.27
CA ASN A 187 32.49 -9.28 -0.61
C ASN A 187 33.34 -8.53 -1.64
N ASP A 188 33.65 -7.27 -1.38
CA ASP A 188 34.61 -6.47 -2.15
C ASP A 188 34.29 -6.42 -3.65
N ILE A 189 33.00 -6.36 -4.00
CA ILE A 189 32.55 -6.26 -5.39
C ILE A 189 31.42 -5.25 -5.59
N VAL A 190 31.03 -4.47 -4.57
CA VAL A 190 29.89 -3.54 -4.69
C VAL A 190 30.29 -2.29 -5.47
N SER A 191 29.56 -2.01 -6.55
CA SER A 191 29.80 -0.89 -7.48
C SER A 191 28.64 0.12 -7.53
N SER A 192 27.41 -0.34 -7.30
CA SER A 192 26.23 0.52 -7.15
C SER A 192 25.18 -0.09 -6.21
N PHE A 193 24.22 0.70 -5.74
CA PHE A 193 23.16 0.20 -4.85
C PHE A 193 21.84 0.95 -5.01
N ARG A 194 20.73 0.27 -4.71
CA ARG A 194 19.41 0.89 -4.59
C ARG A 194 18.87 0.77 -3.18
N VAL A 195 18.39 1.89 -2.64
CA VAL A 195 17.76 1.91 -1.32
C VAL A 195 16.30 1.59 -1.51
N ARG A 196 15.87 0.49 -0.91
CA ARG A 196 14.48 0.06 -0.88
C ARG A 196 13.93 0.30 0.50
N GLN A 197 12.66 0.63 0.59
CA GLN A 197 11.98 0.60 1.87
C GLN A 197 11.63 -0.85 2.20
N GLY A 198 12.57 -1.56 2.81
CA GLY A 198 12.37 -2.89 3.38
C GLY A 198 11.26 -2.91 4.42
N ASN A 199 10.61 -4.05 4.55
CA ASN A 199 9.43 -4.29 5.38
C ASN A 199 9.65 -4.20 6.92
N GLY A 200 10.47 -3.26 7.42
CA GLY A 200 10.56 -2.99 8.85
C GLY A 200 9.35 -2.19 9.32
N SER A 201 8.48 -2.87 10.08
CA SER A 201 7.38 -2.31 10.87
C SER A 201 6.76 -1.04 10.26
N VAL A 202 5.93 -1.22 9.22
CA VAL A 202 4.81 -0.29 9.11
C VAL A 202 4.06 -0.43 10.43
N ASP A 203 4.04 0.65 11.22
CA ASP A 203 3.21 0.73 12.43
C ASP A 203 1.74 0.56 12.02
N LEU A 204 1.32 -0.69 11.98
CA LEU A 204 -0.04 -1.12 11.75
C LEU A 204 -0.53 -1.74 13.05
N PRO A 205 -1.51 -1.11 13.70
CA PRO A 205 -2.18 -1.71 14.84
C PRO A 205 -2.72 -3.10 14.46
N VAL A 206 -2.63 -4.03 15.41
CA VAL A 206 -3.16 -5.39 15.21
C VAL A 206 -4.55 -5.46 15.83
N GLY A 207 -5.55 -5.74 14.99
CA GLY A 207 -6.92 -6.00 15.43
C GLY A 207 -7.30 -7.47 15.38
N SER A 208 -8.53 -7.77 15.80
CA SER A 208 -9.10 -9.14 15.81
C SER A 208 -9.76 -9.56 14.49
N GLY A 209 -9.82 -8.65 13.51
CA GLY A 209 -10.38 -8.87 12.19
C GLY A 209 -9.44 -9.59 11.23
N VAL A 210 -9.79 -9.58 9.94
CA VAL A 210 -8.98 -10.23 8.89
C VAL A 210 -7.69 -9.45 8.63
N MET A 211 -7.79 -8.12 8.61
CA MET A 211 -6.68 -7.19 8.40
C MET A 211 -6.99 -5.84 9.07
N THR A 212 -6.00 -4.96 9.11
CA THR A 212 -6.16 -3.57 9.59
C THR A 212 -6.18 -2.58 8.43
N ILE A 213 -7.05 -1.58 8.46
CA ILE A 213 -6.94 -0.38 7.62
C ILE A 213 -6.44 0.77 8.51
N LYS A 214 -5.31 1.38 8.14
CA LYS A 214 -4.79 2.60 8.77
C LYS A 214 -4.94 3.77 7.79
N LEU A 215 -5.47 4.89 8.25
CA LEU A 215 -5.58 6.11 7.46
C LEU A 215 -4.44 7.06 7.82
N VAL A 216 -3.91 7.74 6.82
CA VAL A 216 -2.84 8.74 6.97
C VAL A 216 -3.29 10.04 6.33
N ASN A 217 -3.37 11.09 7.13
CA ASN A 217 -3.62 12.44 6.63
C ASN A 217 -2.33 13.01 6.02
N ASN A 218 -2.32 13.13 4.70
CA ASN A 218 -1.24 13.73 3.92
C ASN A 218 -1.75 14.94 3.13
N THR A 219 -2.72 15.67 3.69
CA THR A 219 -3.29 16.87 3.06
C THR A 219 -2.38 18.10 3.17
N GLY A 220 -1.16 17.95 3.71
CA GLY A 220 -0.20 19.05 3.87
C GLY A 220 -0.68 20.15 4.81
N GLY A 221 -1.58 19.84 5.74
CA GLY A 221 -2.18 20.81 6.67
C GLY A 221 -3.43 21.52 6.14
N ALA A 222 -3.90 21.18 4.93
CA ALA A 222 -5.16 21.73 4.40
C ALA A 222 -6.38 21.29 5.23
N PHE A 223 -6.33 20.09 5.82
CA PHE A 223 -7.33 19.61 6.77
C PHE A 223 -6.63 18.96 7.97
N ALA A 224 -7.04 19.33 9.18
CA ALA A 224 -6.62 18.64 10.39
C ALA A 224 -7.36 17.28 10.54
N ASP A 225 -6.84 16.35 11.33
CA ASP A 225 -7.43 15.01 11.50
C ASP A 225 -8.89 15.03 11.99
N ASN A 226 -9.28 16.05 12.76
CA ASN A 226 -10.67 16.24 13.21
C ASN A 226 -11.61 16.78 12.12
N GLN A 227 -11.09 17.10 10.94
CA GLN A 227 -11.80 17.50 9.73
C GLN A 227 -11.74 16.42 8.63
N VAL A 228 -11.12 15.27 8.90
CA VAL A 228 -11.11 14.11 8.02
C VAL A 228 -12.09 13.09 8.57
N TYR A 229 -13.07 12.69 7.77
CA TYR A 229 -14.13 11.77 8.17
C TYR A 229 -14.09 10.51 7.32
N TRP A 230 -14.34 9.35 7.91
CA TRP A 230 -14.44 8.10 7.18
C TRP A 230 -15.59 7.21 7.69
N SER A 231 -16.15 6.39 6.81
CA SER A 231 -17.15 5.37 7.15
C SER A 231 -16.98 4.15 6.24
N ILE A 232 -17.23 2.95 6.74
CA ILE A 232 -17.24 1.71 5.95
C ILE A 232 -18.65 1.14 5.96
N ILE A 233 -19.24 0.98 4.78
CA ILE A 233 -20.58 0.42 4.58
C ILE A 233 -20.47 -0.72 3.56
N GLY A 234 -21.14 -1.84 3.81
CA GLY A 234 -21.19 -2.99 2.89
C GLY A 234 -22.19 -4.02 3.39
N TYR A 235 -22.04 -5.27 3.00
CA TYR A 235 -22.94 -6.35 3.41
C TYR A 235 -22.22 -7.38 4.26
N ASP A 236 -22.91 -7.84 5.29
CA ASP A 236 -22.47 -8.99 6.08
C ASP A 236 -22.43 -10.25 5.19
N PRO A 237 -21.28 -10.94 5.06
CA PRO A 237 -21.16 -12.05 4.14
C PRO A 237 -22.06 -13.25 4.48
N SER A 238 -22.49 -13.39 5.73
CA SER A 238 -23.34 -14.50 6.18
C SER A 238 -24.82 -14.17 6.01
N SER A 239 -25.27 -13.04 6.56
CA SER A 239 -26.68 -12.66 6.59
C SER A 239 -27.12 -11.87 5.36
N LYS A 240 -26.16 -11.34 4.59
CA LYS A 240 -26.37 -10.44 3.43
C LYS A 240 -27.17 -9.17 3.78
N VAL A 241 -27.21 -8.81 5.06
CA VAL A 241 -27.80 -7.57 5.57
C VAL A 241 -26.80 -6.43 5.37
N LEU A 242 -27.31 -5.26 4.99
CA LEU A 242 -26.49 -4.04 4.91
C LEU A 242 -25.99 -3.68 6.31
N SER A 243 -24.70 -3.45 6.43
CA SER A 243 -24.02 -3.18 7.68
C SER A 243 -22.98 -2.09 7.51
N HIS A 244 -22.63 -1.44 8.62
CA HIS A 244 -21.46 -0.55 8.68
C HIS A 244 -20.43 -1.13 9.66
N VAL A 245 -19.15 -0.78 9.48
CA VAL A 245 -18.10 -1.13 10.44
C VAL A 245 -17.97 0.01 11.45
N ASP A 246 -18.19 -0.28 12.73
CA ASP A 246 -17.97 0.70 13.79
C ASP A 246 -16.47 0.89 14.09
N ALA A 247 -16.12 1.90 14.90
CA ALA A 247 -14.73 2.20 15.24
C ALA A 247 -13.99 1.06 15.98
N SER A 248 -14.72 0.09 16.54
CA SER A 248 -14.15 -1.10 17.20
C SER A 248 -13.88 -2.25 16.22
N GLY A 249 -14.28 -2.11 14.95
CA GLY A 249 -14.13 -3.14 13.93
C GLY A 249 -15.28 -4.16 13.88
N ARG A 250 -16.41 -3.89 14.56
CA ARG A 250 -17.59 -4.76 14.48
C ARG A 250 -18.43 -4.40 13.26
N LEU A 251 -18.95 -5.42 12.59
CA LEU A 251 -19.95 -5.26 11.55
C LEU A 251 -21.33 -5.12 12.20
N VAL A 252 -21.91 -3.93 12.13
CA VAL A 252 -23.18 -3.56 12.78
C VAL A 252 -24.28 -3.45 11.71
N PRO A 253 -25.37 -4.23 11.82
CA PRO A 253 -26.52 -4.13 10.92
C PRO A 253 -27.07 -2.71 10.87
N SER A 254 -27.26 -2.19 9.67
CA SER A 254 -27.88 -0.89 9.42
C SER A 254 -29.40 -0.99 9.53
N ALA A 255 -30.07 0.11 9.82
CA ALA A 255 -31.52 0.20 9.88
C ALA A 255 -32.04 1.54 9.34
N LEU A 256 -33.29 1.56 8.84
CA LEU A 256 -33.95 2.81 8.43
C LEU A 256 -34.00 3.84 9.57
N ALA A 257 -34.11 3.37 10.82
CA ALA A 257 -34.13 4.18 12.03
C ALA A 257 -32.83 4.97 12.25
N ASP A 258 -31.71 4.54 11.66
CA ASP A 258 -30.42 5.23 11.78
C ASP A 258 -30.45 6.62 11.13
N ASN A 259 -31.34 6.84 10.15
CA ASN A 259 -31.59 8.16 9.58
C ASN A 259 -32.18 9.16 10.59
N THR A 260 -32.74 8.68 11.70
CA THR A 260 -33.43 9.47 12.73
C THR A 260 -32.85 9.27 14.13
N ALA A 261 -31.77 8.50 14.25
CA ALA A 261 -31.11 8.23 15.52
C ALA A 261 -30.60 9.51 16.20
N GLY A 262 -30.23 9.39 17.48
CA GLY A 262 -29.75 10.53 18.28
C GLY A 262 -28.51 11.21 17.71
N ASN A 263 -27.66 10.46 17.00
CA ASN A 263 -26.42 10.93 16.37
C ASN A 263 -26.58 11.32 14.88
N ARG A 264 -27.79 11.30 14.31
CA ARG A 264 -28.05 11.55 12.88
C ARG A 264 -27.43 12.85 12.37
N LEU A 265 -27.11 12.90 11.08
CA LEU A 265 -26.79 14.15 10.39
C LEU A 265 -28.07 14.82 9.89
N ALA A 266 -28.02 16.13 9.65
CA ALA A 266 -29.13 16.87 9.05
C ALA A 266 -28.63 17.96 8.10
N LYS A 267 -29.28 18.09 6.94
CA LYS A 267 -29.03 19.14 5.96
C LYS A 267 -30.31 19.45 5.19
N ASN A 268 -30.57 20.74 4.98
CA ASN A 268 -31.74 21.23 4.23
C ASN A 268 -33.07 20.61 4.71
N GLY A 269 -33.25 20.49 6.03
CA GLY A 269 -34.46 19.90 6.63
C GLY A 269 -34.59 18.37 6.51
N THR A 270 -33.63 17.69 5.86
CA THR A 270 -33.59 16.23 5.75
C THR A 270 -32.56 15.65 6.71
N THR A 271 -32.86 14.50 7.31
CA THR A 271 -31.94 13.78 8.20
C THR A 271 -31.31 12.57 7.51
N TYR A 272 -30.12 12.18 7.93
CA TYR A 272 -29.32 11.13 7.32
C TYR A 272 -28.68 10.26 8.39
N SER A 273 -28.32 9.03 8.03
CA SER A 273 -27.53 8.18 8.91
C SER A 273 -26.20 8.83 9.24
N ASN A 274 -25.63 8.51 10.40
CA ASN A 274 -24.31 8.97 10.79
C ASN A 274 -23.44 7.80 11.24
N TYR A 275 -22.71 7.22 10.28
CA TYR A 275 -21.74 6.16 10.51
C TYR A 275 -20.29 6.67 10.38
N PHE A 276 -20.09 7.98 10.31
CA PHE A 276 -18.77 8.56 10.09
C PHE A 276 -17.99 8.69 11.40
N ASN A 277 -16.75 8.25 11.36
CA ASN A 277 -15.74 8.50 12.39
C ASN A 277 -14.83 9.64 11.93
N LYS A 278 -14.29 10.41 12.88
CA LYS A 278 -13.20 11.35 12.58
C LYS A 278 -11.86 10.62 12.64
N LEU A 279 -10.91 11.05 11.82
CA LEU A 279 -9.55 10.50 11.85
C LEU A 279 -8.87 10.76 13.21
N SER A 280 -9.15 11.90 13.86
CA SER A 280 -8.65 12.23 15.20
C SER A 280 -9.10 11.23 16.28
N ASP A 281 -10.24 10.57 16.07
CA ASP A 281 -10.87 9.70 17.05
C ASP A 281 -10.55 8.23 16.74
N ALA A 282 -10.45 7.88 15.45
CA ALA A 282 -10.11 6.56 14.97
C ALA A 282 -9.22 6.64 13.72
N GLY A 283 -7.89 6.63 13.94
CA GLY A 283 -6.87 6.65 12.89
C GLY A 283 -6.73 5.34 12.10
N TRP A 284 -7.37 4.28 12.58
CA TRP A 284 -7.33 2.94 12.01
C TRP A 284 -8.56 2.14 12.44
N VAL A 285 -8.82 1.04 11.74
CA VAL A 285 -9.89 0.10 12.08
C VAL A 285 -9.49 -1.33 11.69
N SER A 286 -9.83 -2.28 12.55
CA SER A 286 -9.74 -3.70 12.24
C SER A 286 -10.95 -4.11 11.43
N ILE A 287 -10.78 -4.68 10.23
CA ILE A 287 -11.94 -5.01 9.39
C ILE A 287 -12.29 -6.50 9.45
N PRO A 288 -13.59 -6.85 9.62
CA PRO A 288 -14.06 -8.22 9.46
C PRO A 288 -14.17 -8.55 7.96
N LYS A 289 -14.63 -9.77 7.66
CA LYS A 289 -15.10 -10.09 6.30
C LYS A 289 -16.31 -9.21 5.96
N ILE A 290 -16.38 -8.75 4.73
CA ILE A 290 -17.42 -7.85 4.24
C ILE A 290 -17.55 -8.00 2.72
N ASP A 291 -18.79 -8.10 2.23
CA ASP A 291 -19.09 -8.13 0.80
C ASP A 291 -19.40 -6.72 0.31
N SER A 292 -18.87 -6.33 -0.85
CA SER A 292 -19.18 -5.04 -1.50
C SER A 292 -18.99 -3.83 -0.56
N GLY A 293 -17.92 -3.84 0.22
CA GLY A 293 -17.55 -2.77 1.11
C GLY A 293 -17.14 -1.51 0.34
N ARG A 294 -17.60 -0.36 0.82
CA ARG A 294 -17.09 0.96 0.44
C ARG A 294 -16.62 1.70 1.67
N MET A 295 -15.37 2.14 1.65
CA MET A 295 -14.83 3.09 2.62
C MET A 295 -14.97 4.50 2.05
N PHE A 296 -15.99 5.21 2.50
CA PHE A 296 -16.19 6.62 2.19
C PHE A 296 -15.24 7.47 3.03
N ILE A 297 -14.58 8.44 2.39
CA ILE A 297 -13.65 9.38 3.02
C ILE A 297 -14.06 10.79 2.58
N SER A 298 -14.14 11.72 3.52
CA SER A 298 -14.55 13.10 3.23
C SER A 298 -13.79 14.13 4.07
N LEU A 299 -13.65 15.33 3.52
CA LEU A 299 -12.84 16.41 4.07
C LEU A 299 -13.70 17.64 4.37
N GLY A 300 -13.55 18.20 5.58
CA GLY A 300 -14.27 19.37 6.09
C GLY A 300 -15.69 19.08 6.62
N SER A 301 -16.38 18.08 6.07
CA SER A 301 -17.69 17.61 6.50
C SER A 301 -17.79 16.09 6.28
N PRO A 302 -18.53 15.33 7.12
CA PRO A 302 -18.96 13.99 6.74
C PRO A 302 -19.89 14.06 5.52
N MET A 303 -20.09 12.90 4.86
CA MET A 303 -21.09 12.76 3.81
C MET A 303 -22.48 12.49 4.39
N PHE A 304 -23.51 12.84 3.63
CA PHE A 304 -24.92 12.65 3.96
C PHE A 304 -25.44 11.41 3.21
N ILE A 305 -25.34 10.26 3.87
CA ILE A 305 -25.76 8.96 3.31
C ILE A 305 -27.11 8.56 3.91
N LYS A 306 -28.07 8.25 3.03
CA LYS A 306 -29.43 7.86 3.44
C LYS A 306 -29.58 6.35 3.41
N ILE A 307 -29.99 5.73 4.50
CA ILE A 307 -30.39 4.31 4.50
C ILE A 307 -31.80 4.21 3.95
N ASN A 308 -32.01 3.31 3.00
CA ASN A 308 -33.27 3.14 2.29
C ASN A 308 -33.57 1.67 2.04
N THR A 309 -34.72 1.41 1.43
CA THR A 309 -35.08 0.08 0.93
C THR A 309 -35.05 0.15 -0.59
N ALA A 310 -34.29 -0.74 -1.21
CA ALA A 310 -34.22 -0.88 -2.66
C ALA A 310 -35.54 -1.44 -3.22
N GLY A 311 -35.73 -1.36 -4.54
CA GLY A 311 -36.95 -1.81 -5.20
C GLY A 311 -37.24 -3.31 -5.06
N ASP A 312 -36.22 -4.11 -4.73
CA ASP A 312 -36.33 -5.54 -4.43
C ASP A 312 -36.67 -5.84 -2.95
N GLY A 313 -36.90 -4.80 -2.14
CA GLY A 313 -37.24 -4.91 -0.72
C GLY A 313 -36.03 -5.06 0.21
N ARG A 314 -34.80 -5.14 -0.31
CA ARG A 314 -33.59 -5.23 0.52
C ARG A 314 -33.22 -3.87 1.09
N LEU A 315 -32.67 -3.85 2.29
CA LEU A 315 -32.08 -2.63 2.84
C LEU A 315 -30.82 -2.26 2.05
N GLY A 316 -30.70 -0.98 1.72
CA GLY A 316 -29.59 -0.40 0.99
C GLY A 316 -29.25 1.00 1.53
N PHE A 317 -28.35 1.67 0.83
CA PHE A 317 -28.06 3.07 1.06
C PHE A 317 -28.06 3.84 -0.26
N ALA A 318 -28.46 5.10 -0.20
CA ALA A 318 -28.21 6.07 -1.26
C ALA A 318 -26.94 6.85 -0.91
N GLY A 319 -25.88 6.61 -1.68
CA GLY A 319 -24.70 7.47 -1.73
C GLY A 319 -24.97 8.74 -2.55
N PRO A 320 -23.92 9.54 -2.85
CA PRO A 320 -24.06 10.77 -3.63
C PRO A 320 -24.60 10.50 -5.04
N ASP A 321 -25.66 11.21 -5.43
CA ASP A 321 -26.08 11.31 -6.83
C ASP A 321 -25.62 12.66 -7.41
N LEU A 322 -24.45 12.66 -8.06
CA LEU A 322 -23.86 13.88 -8.61
C LEU A 322 -24.64 14.45 -9.81
N ASN A 323 -25.57 13.69 -10.40
CA ASN A 323 -26.46 14.21 -11.44
C ASN A 323 -27.63 15.01 -10.86
N ASN A 324 -27.92 14.87 -9.56
CA ASN A 324 -28.93 15.66 -8.87
C ASN A 324 -28.30 16.93 -8.29
N PRO A 325 -28.59 18.13 -8.83
CA PRO A 325 -28.00 19.38 -8.36
C PRO A 325 -28.40 19.76 -6.93
N THR A 326 -29.39 19.07 -6.34
CA THR A 326 -29.83 19.27 -4.96
C THR A 326 -29.36 18.15 -4.01
N ASP A 327 -28.51 17.23 -4.48
CA ASP A 327 -27.90 16.22 -3.62
C ASP A 327 -27.14 16.89 -2.45
N PRO A 328 -27.32 16.41 -1.20
CA PRO A 328 -26.72 17.03 -0.03
C PRO A 328 -25.17 16.99 -0.01
N ASN A 329 -24.55 16.19 -0.88
CA ASN A 329 -23.10 16.03 -1.00
C ASN A 329 -22.48 16.85 -2.15
N GLN A 330 -23.27 17.67 -2.86
CA GLN A 330 -22.76 18.51 -3.96
C GLN A 330 -21.58 19.41 -3.54
N ASP A 331 -21.53 19.82 -2.28
CA ASP A 331 -20.54 20.70 -1.67
C ASP A 331 -19.59 19.99 -0.69
N VAL A 332 -19.48 18.67 -0.77
CA VAL A 332 -18.55 17.87 0.04
C VAL A 332 -17.38 17.40 -0.82
N ASN A 333 -16.15 17.55 -0.31
CA ASN A 333 -14.98 16.89 -0.87
C ASN A 333 -14.98 15.46 -0.35
N PHE A 334 -15.16 14.47 -1.23
CA PHE A 334 -15.17 13.07 -0.85
C PHE A 334 -14.52 12.17 -1.91
N GLU A 335 -14.17 10.99 -1.45
CA GLU A 335 -13.68 9.86 -2.23
C GLU A 335 -14.17 8.56 -1.61
N TRP A 336 -14.01 7.44 -2.31
CA TRP A 336 -14.17 6.12 -1.70
C TRP A 336 -13.19 5.08 -2.24
N ILE A 337 -12.96 4.05 -1.42
CA ILE A 337 -12.27 2.81 -1.78
C ILE A 337 -13.31 1.70 -1.82
N GLU A 338 -13.30 0.90 -2.87
CA GLU A 338 -14.17 -0.27 -3.03
C GLU A 338 -13.38 -1.52 -2.66
N PHE A 339 -13.99 -2.45 -1.91
CA PHE A 339 -13.33 -3.70 -1.55
C PHE A 339 -14.29 -4.80 -1.11
N THR A 340 -13.81 -6.03 -1.22
CA THR A 340 -14.37 -7.22 -0.59
C THR A 340 -13.28 -7.86 0.26
N VAL A 341 -13.66 -8.33 1.45
CA VAL A 341 -12.80 -9.20 2.28
C VAL A 341 -13.54 -10.50 2.51
N ASP A 342 -13.02 -11.58 1.95
CA ASP A 342 -13.66 -12.89 1.98
C ASP A 342 -12.67 -14.00 2.39
N ASN A 343 -12.93 -15.24 1.96
CA ASN A 343 -12.05 -16.38 2.23
C ASN A 343 -10.79 -16.39 1.36
N SER A 344 -10.82 -15.70 0.22
CA SER A 344 -9.73 -15.57 -0.74
C SER A 344 -8.82 -14.39 -0.44
N GLY A 345 -9.16 -13.57 0.55
CA GLY A 345 -8.32 -12.50 1.07
C GLY A 345 -8.96 -11.12 0.96
N TYR A 346 -8.13 -10.12 0.65
CA TYR A 346 -8.57 -8.76 0.35
C TYR A 346 -8.56 -8.57 -1.17
N HIS A 347 -9.57 -7.90 -1.70
CA HIS A 347 -9.64 -7.43 -3.08
C HIS A 347 -10.23 -6.01 -3.06
N GLY A 348 -9.49 -5.01 -3.52
CA GLY A 348 -10.01 -3.64 -3.51
C GLY A 348 -9.18 -2.62 -4.27
N ASN A 349 -9.77 -1.45 -4.50
CA ASN A 349 -9.25 -0.44 -5.39
C ASN A 349 -9.69 0.97 -4.98
N THR A 350 -8.85 1.97 -5.27
CA THR A 350 -9.34 3.35 -5.48
C THR A 350 -10.15 3.40 -6.77
N THR A 351 -10.99 4.41 -6.97
CA THR A 351 -11.78 4.50 -8.20
C THR A 351 -12.00 5.91 -8.71
N ARG A 352 -11.94 6.07 -10.03
CA ARG A 352 -12.29 7.30 -10.76
C ARG A 352 -13.45 7.04 -11.71
N VAL A 353 -14.15 5.91 -11.60
CA VAL A 353 -15.30 5.56 -12.45
C VAL A 353 -16.38 6.63 -12.46
N ASP A 354 -16.58 7.32 -11.32
CA ASP A 354 -17.58 8.37 -11.19
C ASP A 354 -16.99 9.77 -11.06
N GLN A 355 -15.88 9.94 -10.32
CA GLN A 355 -15.26 11.24 -10.08
C GLN A 355 -13.84 11.13 -9.51
N PHE A 356 -13.16 12.28 -9.54
CA PHE A 356 -12.01 12.62 -8.71
C PHE A 356 -12.36 13.81 -7.81
N GLY A 357 -12.24 13.62 -6.50
CA GLY A 357 -12.37 14.64 -5.47
C GLY A 357 -11.01 15.08 -4.96
N PHE A 358 -10.15 14.16 -4.54
CA PHE A 358 -8.77 14.42 -4.06
C PHE A 358 -7.89 13.17 -4.19
N PRO A 359 -6.55 13.31 -4.21
CA PRO A 359 -5.64 12.16 -4.37
C PRO A 359 -5.82 11.12 -3.26
N LEU A 360 -5.95 9.86 -3.65
CA LEU A 360 -5.91 8.73 -2.72
C LEU A 360 -4.84 7.72 -3.13
N LYS A 361 -4.08 7.23 -2.15
CA LYS A 361 -3.18 6.08 -2.33
C LYS A 361 -3.55 4.96 -1.37
N THR A 362 -3.53 3.72 -1.86
CA THR A 362 -3.70 2.51 -1.06
C THR A 362 -2.42 1.67 -1.13
N ARG A 363 -1.88 1.31 0.03
CA ARG A 363 -0.73 0.40 0.17
C ARG A 363 -1.19 -0.88 0.87
N LEU A 364 -1.27 -1.99 0.14
CA LEU A 364 -1.65 -3.29 0.68
C LEU A 364 -0.42 -4.07 1.10
N LEU A 365 -0.45 -4.60 2.33
CA LEU A 365 0.61 -5.40 2.93
C LEU A 365 0.11 -6.82 3.19
N GLY A 366 0.89 -7.83 2.79
CA GLY A 366 0.66 -9.25 3.10
C GLY A 366 1.42 -9.72 4.34
N LYS A 367 1.00 -10.86 4.89
CA LYS A 367 1.70 -11.53 6.02
C LYS A 367 3.00 -12.21 5.57
N ASP A 368 3.13 -12.48 4.28
CA ASP A 368 4.26 -13.12 3.60
C ASP A 368 5.27 -12.13 3.01
N GLY A 369 5.11 -10.83 3.29
CA GLY A 369 6.00 -9.79 2.80
C GLY A 369 5.53 -9.08 1.53
N TYR A 370 4.35 -9.43 0.98
CA TYR A 370 3.74 -8.62 -0.08
C TYR A 370 3.59 -7.16 0.35
N ASP A 371 3.93 -6.24 -0.55
CA ASP A 371 3.81 -4.80 -0.34
C ASP A 371 3.63 -4.11 -1.69
N ARG A 372 2.46 -3.53 -1.93
CA ARG A 372 2.17 -2.81 -3.16
C ARG A 372 1.35 -1.57 -2.89
N THR A 373 1.75 -0.46 -3.52
CA THR A 373 1.07 0.83 -3.42
C THR A 373 0.55 1.25 -4.78
N LEU A 374 -0.71 1.65 -4.88
CA LEU A 374 -1.33 2.23 -6.07
C LEU A 374 -2.10 3.51 -5.72
N GLY A 375 -2.49 4.27 -6.75
CA GLY A 375 -3.22 5.54 -6.63
C GLY A 375 -2.43 6.73 -7.19
N GLU A 376 -2.97 7.94 -6.98
CA GLU A 376 -2.37 9.17 -7.53
C GLU A 376 -1.10 9.61 -6.78
N ASN A 377 -0.13 10.17 -7.51
CA ASN A 377 1.12 10.69 -6.91
C ASN A 377 1.30 12.22 -7.03
N ALA A 378 0.31 12.92 -7.58
CA ALA A 378 0.30 14.37 -7.73
C ALA A 378 -0.63 15.04 -6.69
N SER A 379 -0.38 16.33 -6.39
CA SER A 379 -1.29 17.12 -5.54
C SER A 379 -2.62 17.37 -6.24
N ARG A 380 -3.67 17.66 -5.49
CA ARG A 380 -4.99 17.99 -6.06
C ARG A 380 -4.88 19.22 -6.94
N ALA A 381 -4.15 20.24 -6.48
CA ALA A 381 -3.96 21.47 -7.25
C ALA A 381 -3.32 21.20 -8.63
N GLN A 382 -2.29 20.35 -8.66
CA GLN A 382 -1.63 19.95 -9.90
C GLN A 382 -2.59 19.17 -10.81
N ILE A 383 -3.30 18.17 -10.27
CA ILE A 383 -4.28 17.37 -11.03
C ILE A 383 -5.34 18.24 -11.69
N PHE A 384 -5.95 19.17 -10.95
CA PHE A 384 -6.94 20.06 -11.55
C PHE A 384 -6.34 20.96 -12.63
N ALA A 385 -5.13 21.50 -12.41
CA ALA A 385 -4.45 22.34 -13.40
C ALA A 385 -4.14 21.56 -14.69
N ASP A 386 -3.61 20.34 -14.56
CA ASP A 386 -3.28 19.48 -15.70
C ASP A 386 -4.54 19.05 -16.47
N PHE A 387 -5.62 18.74 -15.74
CA PHE A 387 -6.88 18.36 -16.37
C PHE A 387 -7.53 19.54 -17.11
N GLU A 388 -7.50 20.75 -16.53
CA GLU A 388 -7.96 21.98 -17.18
C GLU A 388 -7.10 22.33 -18.42
N ALA A 389 -5.85 21.86 -18.46
CA ALA A 389 -4.93 22.01 -19.58
C ALA A 389 -5.02 20.91 -20.66
N LEU A 390 -5.89 19.90 -20.50
CA LEU A 390 -6.02 18.79 -21.46
C LEU A 390 -6.22 19.29 -22.90
N PRO A 391 -5.50 18.76 -23.90
CA PRO A 391 -5.68 19.16 -25.30
C PRO A 391 -7.13 18.96 -25.79
N GLN A 392 -7.81 17.93 -25.29
CA GLN A 392 -9.19 17.60 -25.63
C GLN A 392 -10.16 18.50 -24.85
N GLY A 393 -10.52 19.64 -25.46
CA GLY A 393 -11.35 20.68 -24.84
C GLY A 393 -12.70 20.19 -24.34
N GLU A 394 -13.27 19.17 -24.96
CA GLU A 394 -14.53 18.55 -24.59
C GLU A 394 -14.51 17.87 -23.20
N PHE A 395 -13.33 17.45 -22.72
CA PHE A 395 -13.17 16.87 -21.39
C PHE A 395 -12.99 17.94 -20.29
N ARG A 396 -12.47 19.13 -20.61
CA ARG A 396 -12.22 20.20 -19.60
C ARG A 396 -13.48 20.61 -18.83
N ALA A 397 -14.65 20.53 -19.47
CA ALA A 397 -15.94 20.85 -18.87
C ALA A 397 -16.41 19.84 -17.79
N LEU A 398 -15.67 18.76 -17.57
CA LEU A 398 -15.91 17.80 -16.50
C LEU A 398 -15.43 18.31 -15.13
N VAL A 399 -14.64 19.38 -15.12
CA VAL A 399 -14.18 20.05 -13.90
C VAL A 399 -15.35 20.81 -13.26
N GLN A 400 -15.68 20.45 -12.02
CA GLN A 400 -16.71 21.06 -11.18
C GLN A 400 -16.06 21.63 -9.90
N ARG A 401 -15.33 22.74 -10.07
CA ARG A 401 -14.71 23.47 -8.96
C ARG A 401 -15.77 23.92 -7.94
N PRO A 402 -15.41 24.00 -6.65
CA PRO A 402 -14.12 23.64 -6.07
C PRO A 402 -13.98 22.14 -5.75
N TYR A 403 -14.98 21.30 -6.03
CA TYR A 403 -15.11 19.99 -5.37
C TYR A 403 -14.53 18.81 -6.14
N ARG A 404 -14.71 18.73 -7.47
CA ARG A 404 -14.39 17.50 -8.19
C ARG A 404 -14.17 17.67 -9.69
N ILE A 405 -13.69 16.60 -10.31
CA ILE A 405 -13.73 16.33 -11.75
C ILE A 405 -14.62 15.10 -11.93
N VAL A 406 -15.70 15.18 -12.70
CA VAL A 406 -16.65 14.07 -12.85
C VAL A 406 -16.34 13.20 -14.06
N ALA A 407 -16.72 11.93 -14.01
CA ALA A 407 -16.60 11.05 -15.16
C ALA A 407 -17.46 11.53 -16.34
N PRO A 408 -17.08 11.21 -17.59
CA PRO A 408 -17.67 11.83 -18.78
C PRO A 408 -19.20 11.79 -18.85
N ALA A 409 -19.80 10.63 -18.55
CA ALA A 409 -21.26 10.43 -18.62
C ALA A 409 -22.03 11.15 -17.50
N LYS A 410 -21.36 11.56 -16.42
CA LYS A 410 -21.92 12.43 -15.36
C LYS A 410 -21.84 13.92 -15.72
N GLY A 411 -21.22 14.25 -16.85
CA GLY A 411 -21.07 15.61 -17.36
C GLY A 411 -21.58 15.76 -18.80
N GLN A 412 -20.78 16.39 -19.66
CA GLN A 412 -21.19 16.77 -21.01
C GLN A 412 -21.37 15.60 -21.98
N PHE A 413 -20.96 14.37 -21.61
CA PHE A 413 -21.13 13.17 -22.42
C PHE A 413 -22.37 12.36 -22.05
N GLY A 414 -23.18 12.82 -21.08
CA GLY A 414 -24.46 12.23 -20.77
C GLY A 414 -25.45 12.30 -21.95
N THR A 415 -26.49 11.48 -21.92
CA THR A 415 -27.54 11.45 -22.96
C THR A 415 -28.14 12.83 -23.19
N GLY A 416 -28.21 13.26 -24.45
CA GLY A 416 -28.77 14.57 -24.83
C GLY A 416 -27.88 15.78 -24.51
N ARG A 417 -26.66 15.58 -23.98
CA ARG A 417 -25.67 16.63 -23.75
C ARG A 417 -24.78 16.84 -24.98
N ALA A 418 -23.97 17.90 -24.96
CA ALA A 418 -23.17 18.34 -26.11
C ALA A 418 -22.28 17.23 -26.71
N GLN A 419 -21.74 16.34 -25.87
CA GLN A 419 -20.88 15.22 -26.26
C GLN A 419 -21.58 13.86 -26.15
N GLY A 420 -22.91 13.84 -26.07
CA GLY A 420 -23.70 12.62 -25.87
C GLY A 420 -23.56 11.58 -27.00
N ASN A 421 -23.01 11.95 -28.15
CA ASN A 421 -22.76 11.07 -29.30
C ASN A 421 -21.26 10.92 -29.64
N TYR A 422 -20.35 11.26 -28.72
CA TYR A 422 -18.90 11.32 -28.96
C TYR A 422 -18.30 10.06 -29.61
N PHE A 423 -18.75 8.86 -29.24
CA PHE A 423 -18.27 7.60 -29.83
C PHE A 423 -19.05 7.12 -31.06
N ALA A 424 -20.17 7.76 -31.42
CA ALA A 424 -21.13 7.20 -32.40
C ALA A 424 -20.48 6.90 -33.76
N SER A 425 -19.70 7.84 -34.30
CA SER A 425 -19.01 7.64 -35.58
C SER A 425 -17.98 6.50 -35.53
N TYR A 426 -17.26 6.35 -34.41
CA TYR A 426 -16.29 5.27 -34.24
C TYR A 426 -16.98 3.91 -34.10
N VAL A 427 -18.14 3.85 -33.42
CA VAL A 427 -18.97 2.64 -33.37
C VAL A 427 -19.41 2.23 -34.78
N ASP A 428 -19.83 3.18 -35.63
CA ASP A 428 -20.20 2.90 -37.01
C ASP A 428 -19.03 2.35 -37.83
N GLN A 429 -17.82 2.90 -37.64
CA GLN A 429 -16.60 2.41 -38.29
C GLN A 429 -16.24 0.99 -37.85
N VAL A 430 -16.30 0.71 -36.54
CA VAL A 430 -16.06 -0.65 -35.99
C VAL A 430 -17.05 -1.63 -36.59
N TRP A 431 -18.34 -1.31 -36.60
CA TRP A 431 -19.38 -2.20 -37.14
C TRP A 431 -19.19 -2.45 -38.64
N SER A 432 -18.87 -1.39 -39.39
CA SER A 432 -18.61 -1.50 -40.84
C SER A 432 -17.39 -2.38 -41.13
N ARG A 433 -16.28 -2.17 -40.41
CA ARG A 433 -15.04 -2.95 -40.56
C ARG A 433 -15.29 -4.43 -40.29
N TYR A 434 -15.95 -4.74 -39.18
CA TYR A 434 -16.16 -6.11 -38.74
C TYR A 434 -17.39 -6.79 -39.35
N ALA A 435 -18.08 -6.16 -40.31
CA ALA A 435 -19.02 -6.88 -41.18
C ALA A 435 -18.27 -7.74 -42.23
N GLY A 436 -17.12 -7.26 -42.71
CA GLY A 436 -16.31 -7.93 -43.73
C GLY A 436 -15.08 -8.65 -43.19
N THR A 437 -14.70 -8.45 -41.93
CA THR A 437 -13.45 -8.96 -41.33
C THR A 437 -13.74 -9.55 -39.96
N ASP A 438 -12.98 -10.57 -39.57
CA ASP A 438 -13.07 -11.13 -38.21
C ASP A 438 -12.24 -10.30 -37.24
N LEU A 439 -12.81 -9.98 -36.07
CA LEU A 439 -12.04 -9.55 -34.90
C LEU A 439 -11.62 -10.79 -34.12
N VAL A 440 -10.32 -11.01 -33.91
CA VAL A 440 -9.81 -12.15 -33.14
C VAL A 440 -8.97 -11.64 -31.98
N PHE A 441 -9.32 -11.99 -30.74
CA PHE A 441 -8.55 -11.64 -29.55
C PHE A 441 -8.59 -12.77 -28.51
N SER A 442 -7.59 -12.82 -27.63
CA SER A 442 -7.54 -13.82 -26.54
C SER A 442 -7.65 -13.14 -25.19
N ALA A 443 -8.49 -13.67 -24.30
CA ALA A 443 -8.56 -13.32 -22.87
C ALA A 443 -8.24 -14.56 -22.03
N GLU A 444 -8.19 -14.42 -20.70
CA GLU A 444 -7.97 -15.56 -19.79
C GLU A 444 -8.99 -16.69 -20.04
N ALA A 445 -10.23 -16.33 -20.34
CA ALA A 445 -11.29 -17.30 -20.61
C ALA A 445 -11.12 -18.09 -21.92
N GLY A 446 -10.26 -17.66 -22.86
CA GLY A 446 -10.07 -18.30 -24.17
C GLY A 446 -9.93 -17.30 -25.32
N THR A 447 -9.92 -17.81 -26.55
CA THR A 447 -9.83 -17.00 -27.77
C THR A 447 -11.21 -16.78 -28.37
N PHE A 448 -11.52 -15.52 -28.67
CA PHE A 448 -12.79 -15.10 -29.25
C PHE A 448 -12.60 -14.64 -30.69
N ARG A 449 -13.53 -15.05 -31.56
CA ARG A 449 -13.59 -14.63 -32.96
C ARG A 449 -14.95 -14.02 -33.25
N GLY A 450 -14.98 -12.72 -33.51
CA GLY A 450 -16.19 -11.96 -33.75
C GLY A 450 -16.39 -11.57 -35.21
N ARG A 451 -17.65 -11.55 -35.64
CA ARG A 451 -18.11 -10.95 -36.90
C ARG A 451 -19.41 -10.18 -36.66
N VAL A 452 -19.58 -9.04 -37.32
CA VAL A 452 -20.88 -8.35 -37.36
C VAL A 452 -21.80 -9.07 -38.35
N ILE A 453 -22.94 -9.56 -37.84
CA ILE A 453 -23.97 -10.26 -38.62
C ILE A 453 -25.28 -9.50 -38.41
N GLY A 454 -25.79 -8.88 -39.48
CA GLY A 454 -26.90 -7.94 -39.36
C GLY A 454 -26.49 -6.72 -38.52
N ASN A 455 -27.17 -6.51 -37.39
CA ASN A 455 -26.85 -5.41 -36.46
C ASN A 455 -26.01 -5.87 -35.25
N ASP A 456 -25.83 -7.18 -35.07
CA ASP A 456 -25.21 -7.76 -33.88
C ASP A 456 -23.75 -8.10 -34.13
N PHE A 457 -22.91 -7.94 -33.11
CA PHE A 457 -21.54 -8.45 -33.12
C PHE A 457 -21.56 -9.85 -32.49
N VAL A 458 -21.38 -10.88 -33.31
CA VAL A 458 -21.52 -12.28 -32.92
C VAL A 458 -20.15 -12.94 -32.83
N PHE A 459 -19.87 -13.58 -31.70
CA PHE A 459 -18.59 -14.19 -31.38
C PHE A 459 -18.72 -15.70 -31.21
N SER A 460 -17.67 -16.42 -31.62
CA SER A 460 -17.39 -17.78 -31.15
C SER A 460 -16.24 -17.77 -30.15
N LYS A 461 -16.17 -18.83 -29.34
CA LYS A 461 -15.08 -19.12 -28.41
C LYS A 461 -14.34 -20.38 -28.84
N ASP A 462 -13.01 -20.31 -28.90
CA ASP A 462 -12.09 -21.44 -29.15
C ASP A 462 -12.45 -22.29 -30.38
N GLY A 463 -12.90 -21.63 -31.45
CA GLY A 463 -13.31 -22.29 -32.70
C GLY A 463 -14.70 -22.97 -32.65
N GLY A 464 -15.44 -22.80 -31.55
CA GLY A 464 -16.81 -23.29 -31.39
C GLY A 464 -17.86 -22.49 -32.19
N PRO A 465 -19.15 -22.67 -31.88
CA PRO A 465 -20.24 -21.98 -32.60
C PRO A 465 -20.25 -20.47 -32.32
N GLN A 466 -20.75 -19.69 -33.28
CA GLN A 466 -20.99 -18.26 -33.13
C GLN A 466 -22.33 -18.01 -32.42
N ASN A 467 -22.31 -17.99 -31.09
CA ASN A 467 -23.51 -17.90 -30.25
C ASN A 467 -23.37 -16.94 -29.05
N LEU A 468 -22.34 -16.10 -29.04
CA LEU A 468 -22.14 -15.04 -28.04
C LEU A 468 -22.40 -13.68 -28.69
N TYR A 469 -23.27 -12.86 -28.12
CA TYR A 469 -23.76 -11.66 -28.78
C TYR A 469 -23.45 -10.37 -28.02
N ILE A 470 -23.06 -9.35 -28.77
CA ILE A 470 -23.33 -7.95 -28.44
C ILE A 470 -24.48 -7.53 -29.34
N ARG A 471 -25.65 -7.33 -28.73
CA ARG A 471 -26.91 -7.08 -29.45
C ARG A 471 -27.01 -5.61 -29.82
N GLY A 472 -26.94 -5.30 -31.12
CA GLY A 472 -26.91 -3.95 -31.65
C GLY A 472 -25.63 -3.15 -31.34
N LYS A 473 -25.56 -1.95 -31.91
CA LYS A 473 -24.48 -0.98 -31.69
C LYS A 473 -24.55 -0.38 -30.27
N PRO A 474 -23.43 -0.26 -29.53
CA PRO A 474 -23.42 0.43 -28.25
C PRO A 474 -23.54 1.95 -28.42
N THR A 475 -24.11 2.62 -27.42
CA THR A 475 -24.15 4.09 -27.35
C THR A 475 -22.86 4.63 -26.73
N THR A 476 -22.66 5.95 -26.80
CA THR A 476 -21.55 6.63 -26.10
C THR A 476 -21.60 6.35 -24.60
N GLN A 477 -22.80 6.37 -23.99
CA GLN A 477 -22.99 6.08 -22.58
C GLN A 477 -22.75 4.60 -22.28
N GLY A 478 -23.22 3.69 -23.14
CA GLY A 478 -22.94 2.25 -23.02
C GLY A 478 -21.44 1.95 -23.00
N ILE A 479 -20.64 2.68 -23.78
CA ILE A 479 -19.17 2.56 -23.76
C ILE A 479 -18.57 3.15 -22.48
N LEU A 480 -18.94 4.39 -22.13
CA LEU A 480 -18.33 5.13 -21.00
C LEU A 480 -18.68 4.53 -19.64
N GLU A 481 -19.91 4.06 -19.48
CA GLU A 481 -20.42 3.48 -18.23
C GLU A 481 -20.41 1.94 -18.25
N ALA A 482 -19.91 1.33 -19.34
CA ALA A 482 -19.92 -0.10 -19.56
C ALA A 482 -21.28 -0.74 -19.28
N SER A 483 -22.31 -0.20 -19.94
CA SER A 483 -23.72 -0.50 -19.65
C SER A 483 -24.47 -0.93 -20.91
N GLY A 484 -25.75 -1.24 -20.75
CA GLY A 484 -26.62 -1.65 -21.85
C GLY A 484 -26.13 -2.95 -22.50
N ASN A 485 -25.95 -2.94 -23.82
CA ASN A 485 -25.52 -4.12 -24.57
C ASN A 485 -24.04 -4.50 -24.36
N LEU A 486 -23.28 -3.71 -23.58
CA LEU A 486 -21.93 -4.05 -23.11
C LEU A 486 -21.89 -4.58 -21.66
N ALA A 487 -23.04 -4.83 -21.05
CA ALA A 487 -23.15 -5.50 -19.75
C ALA A 487 -24.47 -6.27 -19.62
N SER A 488 -24.77 -7.13 -20.60
CA SER A 488 -26.01 -7.92 -20.66
C SER A 488 -25.78 -9.33 -21.16
N GLY A 489 -26.72 -10.24 -20.90
CA GLY A 489 -26.64 -11.63 -21.37
C GLY A 489 -25.94 -12.56 -20.38
N ASN A 490 -25.35 -13.64 -20.89
CA ASN A 490 -24.75 -14.70 -20.08
C ASN A 490 -23.28 -14.40 -19.69
N SER A 491 -22.72 -15.23 -18.80
CA SER A 491 -21.36 -15.03 -18.28
C SER A 491 -20.26 -14.99 -19.34
N GLN A 492 -20.38 -15.73 -20.44
CA GLN A 492 -19.40 -15.69 -21.54
C GLN A 492 -19.57 -14.43 -22.40
N GLU A 493 -20.81 -13.99 -22.62
CA GLU A 493 -21.09 -12.72 -23.29
C GLU A 493 -20.52 -11.54 -22.48
N LEU A 494 -20.64 -11.56 -21.15
CA LEU A 494 -20.07 -10.53 -20.27
C LEU A 494 -18.53 -10.45 -20.38
N VAL A 495 -17.84 -11.58 -20.52
CA VAL A 495 -16.38 -11.59 -20.77
C VAL A 495 -16.06 -10.87 -22.08
N VAL A 496 -16.78 -11.19 -23.16
CA VAL A 496 -16.57 -10.53 -24.47
C VAL A 496 -16.87 -9.04 -24.37
N GLN A 497 -18.00 -8.69 -23.78
CA GLN A 497 -18.47 -7.31 -23.67
C GLN A 497 -17.50 -6.43 -22.85
N ALA A 498 -16.92 -6.96 -21.78
CA ALA A 498 -15.89 -6.25 -21.01
C ALA A 498 -14.66 -5.91 -21.88
N GLN A 499 -14.17 -6.88 -22.67
CA GLN A 499 -13.02 -6.67 -23.56
C GLN A 499 -13.34 -5.63 -24.65
N ILE A 500 -14.53 -5.71 -25.24
CA ILE A 500 -14.97 -4.78 -26.29
C ILE A 500 -15.21 -3.36 -25.73
N ALA A 501 -15.80 -3.23 -24.55
CA ALA A 501 -15.98 -1.95 -23.87
C ALA A 501 -14.64 -1.28 -23.55
N ALA A 502 -13.67 -2.03 -23.02
CA ALA A 502 -12.32 -1.52 -22.78
C ALA A 502 -11.61 -1.12 -24.09
N ALA A 503 -11.74 -1.93 -25.14
CA ALA A 503 -11.17 -1.64 -26.44
C ALA A 503 -11.79 -0.41 -27.13
N PHE A 504 -13.08 -0.12 -26.87
CA PHE A 504 -13.70 1.15 -27.27
C PHE A 504 -13.11 2.33 -26.50
N ASN A 505 -13.09 2.27 -25.17
CA ASN A 505 -12.57 3.36 -24.32
C ASN A 505 -11.12 3.70 -24.67
N ARG A 506 -10.30 2.69 -24.97
CA ARG A 506 -8.87 2.82 -25.31
C ARG A 506 -8.59 3.02 -26.80
N HIS A 507 -9.62 3.09 -27.65
CA HIS A 507 -9.53 3.25 -29.10
C HIS A 507 -8.66 2.18 -29.80
N LEU A 508 -8.92 0.91 -29.52
CA LEU A 508 -8.09 -0.21 -30.02
C LEU A 508 -8.71 -0.92 -31.22
N LEU A 509 -10.04 -0.97 -31.30
CA LEU A 509 -10.77 -1.91 -32.16
C LEU A 509 -10.41 -1.86 -33.64
N ILE A 510 -10.04 -0.73 -34.23
CA ILE A 510 -9.58 -0.68 -35.64
C ILE A 510 -8.14 -0.22 -35.80
N SER A 511 -7.55 0.33 -34.73
CA SER A 511 -6.28 1.07 -34.77
C SER A 511 -5.11 0.26 -34.23
N VAL A 512 -5.38 -0.82 -33.50
CA VAL A 512 -4.36 -1.61 -32.80
C VAL A 512 -4.62 -3.10 -33.00
N ASP A 513 -3.58 -3.82 -33.41
CA ASP A 513 -3.62 -5.28 -33.51
C ASP A 513 -4.03 -5.90 -32.14
N PRO A 514 -5.01 -6.82 -32.09
CA PRO A 514 -5.45 -7.44 -30.85
C PRO A 514 -4.36 -8.10 -30.00
N SER A 515 -3.26 -8.55 -30.60
CA SER A 515 -2.09 -9.06 -29.86
C SER A 515 -1.43 -8.00 -28.96
N GLN A 516 -1.62 -6.71 -29.26
CA GLN A 516 -1.10 -5.58 -28.50
C GLN A 516 -2.10 -5.04 -27.47
N TRP A 517 -3.29 -5.62 -27.33
CA TRP A 517 -4.29 -5.11 -26.37
C TRP A 517 -3.86 -5.22 -24.90
N SER A 518 -2.82 -6.00 -24.56
CA SER A 518 -2.22 -6.01 -23.22
C SER A 518 -1.14 -4.93 -23.01
N ASN A 519 -0.64 -4.32 -24.09
CA ASN A 519 0.41 -3.31 -24.08
C ASN A 519 -0.20 -1.91 -23.91
N SER A 520 -0.07 -1.33 -22.72
CA SER A 520 -0.63 -0.01 -22.41
C SER A 520 -0.02 1.13 -23.24
N ALA A 521 1.18 0.96 -23.80
CA ALA A 521 1.78 1.96 -24.69
C ALA A 521 1.02 2.11 -26.02
N ALA A 522 0.19 1.13 -26.39
CA ALA A 522 -0.65 1.18 -27.59
C ALA A 522 -2.02 1.83 -27.34
N TYR A 523 -2.34 2.21 -26.09
CA TYR A 523 -3.66 2.73 -25.76
C TYR A 523 -3.82 4.19 -26.12
N TYR A 524 -5.07 4.58 -26.43
CA TYR A 524 -5.45 5.94 -26.78
C TYR A 524 -4.64 6.53 -27.96
N PRO A 525 -4.39 5.78 -29.06
CA PRO A 525 -3.54 6.24 -30.15
C PRO A 525 -4.17 7.37 -30.98
N ALA A 526 -5.50 7.49 -30.94
CA ALA A 526 -6.29 8.51 -31.62
C ALA A 526 -7.65 8.68 -30.94
N GLY A 527 -8.39 9.73 -31.33
CA GLY A 527 -9.77 9.97 -30.89
C GLY A 527 -10.81 9.40 -31.87
N PRO A 528 -12.06 9.15 -31.42
CA PRO A 528 -12.54 9.34 -30.06
C PRO A 528 -12.01 8.25 -29.12
N ALA A 529 -11.55 8.67 -27.94
CA ALA A 529 -11.13 7.80 -26.85
C ALA A 529 -11.52 8.41 -25.50
N ASN A 530 -11.49 7.61 -24.44
CA ASN A 530 -11.77 8.09 -23.09
C ASN A 530 -10.53 8.78 -22.50
N TYR A 531 -10.33 10.06 -22.87
CA TYR A 531 -9.19 10.85 -22.39
C TYR A 531 -9.27 11.20 -20.90
N TYR A 532 -10.46 11.11 -20.29
CA TYR A 532 -10.61 11.14 -18.84
C TYR A 532 -9.92 9.94 -18.19
N ALA A 533 -10.17 8.71 -18.67
CA ALA A 533 -9.49 7.53 -18.16
C ALA A 533 -7.99 7.57 -18.41
N LYS A 534 -7.57 7.96 -19.62
CA LYS A 534 -6.15 8.15 -19.96
C LYS A 534 -5.45 9.08 -18.98
N PHE A 535 -6.07 10.22 -18.65
CA PHE A 535 -5.51 11.19 -17.72
C PHE A 535 -5.16 10.53 -16.37
N TRP A 536 -6.04 9.70 -15.82
CA TRP A 536 -5.78 9.04 -14.55
C TRP A 536 -4.63 8.04 -14.62
N HIS A 537 -4.49 7.30 -15.72
CA HIS A 537 -3.30 6.46 -15.92
C HIS A 537 -2.02 7.30 -15.94
N ASP A 538 -2.02 8.42 -16.66
CA ASP A 538 -0.84 9.30 -16.78
C ASP A 538 -0.41 9.90 -15.42
N HIS A 539 -1.31 9.97 -14.43
CA HIS A 539 -1.08 10.60 -13.12
C HIS A 539 -1.08 9.62 -11.93
N SER A 540 -1.08 8.31 -12.20
CA SER A 540 -1.11 7.27 -11.18
C SER A 540 0.14 6.40 -11.18
N ILE A 541 0.46 5.83 -10.02
CA ILE A 541 1.58 4.90 -9.84
C ILE A 541 1.43 3.74 -10.82
N ASP A 542 2.54 3.33 -11.45
CA ASP A 542 2.63 2.26 -12.45
C ASP A 542 1.76 2.46 -13.72
N GLY A 543 1.17 3.64 -13.90
CA GLY A 543 0.20 3.86 -14.98
C GLY A 543 -1.12 3.10 -14.77
N LEU A 544 -1.47 2.76 -13.51
CA LEU A 544 -2.66 1.99 -13.16
C LEU A 544 -3.74 2.89 -12.57
N ALA A 545 -4.94 2.84 -13.12
CA ALA A 545 -6.08 3.67 -12.73
C ALA A 545 -7.39 2.93 -13.01
N TYR A 546 -8.38 3.07 -12.12
CA TYR A 546 -9.74 2.62 -12.40
C TYR A 546 -10.54 3.79 -13.00
N GLY A 547 -10.21 4.17 -14.24
CA GLY A 547 -10.76 5.35 -14.92
C GLY A 547 -12.12 5.12 -15.59
N PHE A 548 -12.50 3.87 -15.80
CA PHE A 548 -13.82 3.43 -16.27
C PHE A 548 -14.14 2.02 -15.76
N ALA A 549 -15.40 1.57 -15.88
CA ALA A 549 -15.88 0.35 -15.22
C ALA A 549 -15.10 -0.95 -15.54
N TYR A 550 -14.55 -1.09 -16.74
CA TYR A 550 -13.77 -2.25 -17.18
C TYR A 550 -12.27 -1.94 -17.40
N ASP A 551 -11.70 -1.01 -16.62
CA ASP A 551 -10.27 -0.70 -16.71
C ASP A 551 -9.37 -1.84 -16.18
N ASP A 552 -9.95 -2.73 -15.37
CA ASP A 552 -9.35 -3.98 -14.90
C ASP A 552 -9.03 -4.97 -16.03
N VAL A 553 -9.65 -4.81 -17.21
CA VAL A 553 -9.28 -5.57 -18.41
C VAL A 553 -7.80 -5.36 -18.71
N ARG A 554 -7.04 -6.46 -18.68
CA ARG A 554 -5.56 -6.53 -18.77
C ARG A 554 -4.83 -5.94 -17.57
N SER A 555 -5.46 -5.99 -16.40
CA SER A 555 -4.89 -5.58 -15.12
C SER A 555 -4.42 -4.13 -15.12
N LYS A 556 -5.21 -3.22 -15.70
CA LYS A 556 -4.85 -1.79 -15.81
C LYS A 556 -5.53 -0.90 -14.78
N SER A 557 -6.36 -1.50 -13.92
CA SER A 557 -6.97 -0.82 -12.78
C SER A 557 -6.06 -0.76 -11.56
N THR A 558 -6.52 -0.01 -10.55
CA THR A 558 -5.90 0.11 -9.21
C THR A 558 -6.24 -1.06 -8.28
N LEU A 559 -6.64 -2.21 -8.81
CA LEU A 559 -6.92 -3.41 -8.03
C LEU A 559 -5.66 -3.87 -7.29
N LEU A 560 -5.77 -3.90 -5.96
CA LEU A 560 -4.86 -4.58 -5.05
C LEU A 560 -5.59 -5.77 -4.47
N GLU A 561 -4.95 -6.93 -4.54
CA GLU A 561 -5.48 -8.14 -3.93
C GLU A 561 -4.37 -8.99 -3.31
N HIS A 562 -4.70 -9.68 -2.22
CA HIS A 562 -3.76 -10.56 -1.55
C HIS A 562 -4.49 -11.61 -0.70
N PRO A 563 -4.08 -12.90 -0.75
CA PRO A 563 -4.76 -13.98 -0.01
C PRO A 563 -4.54 -13.97 1.49
N THR A 564 -3.40 -13.44 1.95
CA THR A 564 -3.08 -13.33 3.39
C THR A 564 -2.83 -11.86 3.79
N PRO A 565 -3.84 -10.97 3.68
CA PRO A 565 -3.63 -9.56 3.95
C PRO A 565 -3.28 -9.35 5.43
N ARG A 566 -2.29 -8.49 5.69
CA ARG A 566 -1.90 -8.02 7.02
C ARG A 566 -2.58 -6.68 7.31
N GLY A 567 -2.55 -5.76 6.36
CA GLY A 567 -3.20 -4.47 6.49
C GLY A 567 -3.06 -3.59 5.27
N MET A 568 -3.80 -2.49 5.25
CA MET A 568 -3.79 -1.49 4.20
C MET A 568 -3.53 -0.11 4.82
N ILE A 569 -2.64 0.67 4.21
CA ILE A 569 -2.50 2.10 4.51
C ILE A 569 -3.26 2.88 3.45
N VAL A 570 -4.17 3.74 3.86
CA VAL A 570 -4.89 4.69 3.01
C VAL A 570 -4.31 6.07 3.25
N THR A 571 -3.62 6.62 2.25
CA THR A 571 -3.05 7.97 2.33
C THR A 571 -3.97 8.97 1.64
N ILE A 572 -4.38 9.99 2.38
CA ILE A 572 -5.34 11.02 1.95
C ILE A 572 -4.55 12.27 1.57
N GLY A 573 -4.50 12.58 0.26
CA GLY A 573 -3.75 13.71 -0.28
C GLY A 573 -4.60 14.97 -0.47
N TRP A 574 -3.92 16.06 -0.84
CA TRP A 574 -4.52 17.35 -1.23
C TRP A 574 -3.64 18.09 -2.23
#